data_AF-A0A1C5NCU8-F1
#
_entry.id   AF-A0A1C5NCU8-F1
#
_cell.length_a   1.000
_cell.length_b   1.000
_cell.length_c   1.000
_cell.angle_alpha   90.00
_cell.angle_beta   90.00
_cell.angle_gamma   90.00
#
_symmetry.space_group_name_H-M   'P 1'
#
loop_
_entity.id
_entity.type
_entity.pdbx_description
1 polymer ?
#
loop_
_entity_poly.entity_id
_entity_poly.type
_entity_poly.pdbx_seq_one_letter_code
_entity_poly.pdbx_strand_id
1 'polypeptide(L)'
;MGYLHDDKEQFQDAIGITYEQTGIMPQIIEKDYYVTMLLRALAEKMPYIVFKGGTSLSKCHKVIKRFSEDIDITIDTLLSQG
;
A
#
# COMPACT_ATOMS: atom_id res chain seq x y z
N MET A 1 11.83 -11.56 12.21
CA MET A 1 11.14 -10.25 12.30
C MET A 1 9.69 -10.52 11.95
N GLY A 2 8.75 -10.33 12.87
CA GLY A 2 7.31 -10.46 12.60
C GLY A 2 6.75 -9.20 11.92
N TYR A 3 5.57 -9.32 11.34
CA TYR A 3 4.77 -8.21 10.84
C TYR A 3 3.83 -7.67 11.92
N LEU A 4 3.42 -6.41 11.82
CA LEU A 4 2.49 -5.82 12.80
C LEU A 4 1.17 -6.60 12.88
N HIS A 5 0.69 -7.11 11.75
CA HIS A 5 -0.54 -7.91 11.68
C HIS A 5 -0.42 -9.31 12.34
N ASP A 6 0.79 -9.75 12.71
CA ASP A 6 0.97 -11.03 13.43
C ASP A 6 0.46 -10.94 14.88
N ASP A 7 0.47 -9.72 15.46
CA ASP A 7 -0.16 -9.41 16.74
C ASP A 7 -1.50 -8.70 16.49
N LYS A 8 -2.60 -9.46 16.59
CA LYS A 8 -3.95 -8.93 16.29
C LYS A 8 -4.37 -7.79 17.21
N GLU A 9 -3.95 -7.81 18.47
CA GLU A 9 -4.34 -6.78 19.44
C GLU A 9 -3.63 -5.47 19.09
N GLN A 10 -2.30 -5.50 18.97
CA GLN A 10 -1.52 -4.33 18.58
C GLN A 10 -1.91 -3.80 17.19
N PHE A 11 -2.27 -4.68 16.26
CA PHE A 11 -2.70 -4.27 14.93
C PHE A 11 -4.03 -3.51 14.96
N GLN A 12 -5.01 -3.98 15.74
CA GLN A 12 -6.29 -3.27 15.90
C GLN A 12 -6.11 -1.94 16.63
N ASP A 13 -5.26 -1.88 17.65
CA ASP A 13 -4.93 -0.63 18.35
C ASP A 13 -4.29 0.39 17.40
N ALA A 14 -3.33 -0.04 16.57
CA ALA A 14 -2.69 0.83 15.58
C ALA A 14 -3.69 1.37 14.54
N ILE A 15 -4.65 0.53 14.11
CA ILE A 15 -5.75 0.96 13.22
C ILE A 15 -6.63 2.01 13.93
N GLY A 16 -7.00 1.76 15.19
CA GLY A 16 -7.80 2.67 16.00
C GLY A 16 -7.15 4.05 16.19
N ILE A 17 -5.87 4.06 16.58
CA ILE A 17 -5.08 5.30 16.73
C ILE A 17 -4.99 6.06 15.41
N THR A 18 -4.79 5.34 14.30
CA THR A 18 -4.72 5.97 12.97
C THR A 18 -6.06 6.58 12.57
N TYR A 19 -7.18 5.91 12.88
CA TYR A 19 -8.52 6.47 12.67
C TYR A 19 -8.72 7.76 13.49
N GLU A 20 -8.36 7.76 14.77
CA GLU A 20 -8.49 8.95 15.63
C GLU A 20 -7.69 10.15 15.10
N GLN A 21 -6.50 9.91 14.53
CA GLN A 21 -5.63 10.96 14.02
C GLN A 21 -6.01 11.48 12.63
N THR A 22 -6.61 10.64 11.78
CA THR A 22 -6.78 10.93 10.36
C THR A 22 -8.24 11.03 9.91
N GLY A 23 -9.17 10.46 10.68
CA GLY A 23 -10.57 10.26 10.29
C GLY A 23 -10.79 9.25 9.17
N ILE A 24 -9.74 8.55 8.72
CA ILE A 24 -9.84 7.54 7.65
C ILE A 24 -10.45 6.26 8.23
N MET A 25 -11.50 5.73 7.59
CA MET A 25 -12.18 4.52 8.07
C MET A 25 -11.21 3.36 8.36
N PRO A 26 -11.36 2.63 9.48
CA PRO A 26 -10.51 1.51 9.86
C PRO A 26 -10.25 0.49 8.74
N GLN A 27 -11.29 0.16 7.98
CA GLN A 27 -11.22 -0.78 6.86
C GLN A 27 -10.31 -0.28 5.73
N ILE A 28 -10.27 1.04 5.51
CA ILE A 28 -9.39 1.66 4.53
C ILE A 28 -7.94 1.61 5.02
N ILE A 29 -7.70 1.87 6.30
CA ILE A 29 -6.36 1.82 6.92
C ILE A 29 -5.79 0.40 6.82
N GLU A 30 -6.59 -0.61 7.22
CA GLU A 30 -6.19 -2.02 7.15
C GLU A 30 -5.88 -2.43 5.70
N LYS A 31 -6.75 -2.06 4.76
CA LYS A 31 -6.52 -2.33 3.34
C LYS A 31 -5.22 -1.68 2.85
N ASP A 32 -5.00 -0.40 3.16
CA ASP A 32 -3.78 0.33 2.76
C ASP A 32 -2.49 -0.34 3.27
N TYR A 33 -2.53 -0.86 4.50
CA TYR A 33 -1.43 -1.60 5.10
C TYR A 33 -1.09 -2.87 4.30
N TYR A 34 -2.08 -3.71 3.99
CA TYR A 34 -1.86 -4.94 3.23
C TYR A 34 -1.45 -4.67 1.77
N VAL A 35 -2.00 -3.64 1.13
CA VAL A 35 -1.56 -3.22 -0.21
C VAL A 35 -0.07 -2.85 -0.20
N THR A 36 0.37 -2.09 0.81
CA THR A 36 1.77 -1.70 0.95
C THR A 36 2.67 -2.91 1.17
N MET A 37 2.23 -3.87 1.97
CA MET A 37 2.94 -5.13 2.18
C MET A 37 3.08 -5.96 0.90
N LEU A 38 2.02 -6.07 0.12
CA LEU A 38 2.03 -6.76 -1.17
C LEU A 38 3.05 -6.11 -2.12
N LEU A 39 2.99 -4.78 -2.26
CA LEU A 39 3.93 -4.04 -3.11
C LEU A 39 5.38 -4.25 -2.67
N ARG A 40 5.64 -4.29 -1.35
CA ARG A 40 6.98 -4.59 -0.80
C ARG A 40 7.45 -5.99 -1.21
N ALA A 41 6.62 -7.00 -0.96
CA ALA A 41 6.95 -8.39 -1.29
C ALA A 41 7.16 -8.61 -2.79
N LEU A 42 6.39 -7.90 -3.63
CA LEU A 42 6.56 -7.94 -5.07
C LEU A 42 7.86 -7.29 -5.51
N ALA A 43 8.21 -6.12 -4.98
CA ALA A 43 9.46 -5.44 -5.28
C ALA A 43 10.69 -6.27 -4.85
N GLU A 44 10.61 -7.01 -3.75
CA GLU A 44 11.68 -7.92 -3.29
C GLU A 44 11.87 -9.13 -4.20
N LYS A 45 10.80 -9.63 -4.83
CA LYS A 45 10.81 -10.86 -5.64
C LYS A 45 10.94 -10.63 -7.15
N MET A 46 10.58 -9.44 -7.62
CA MET A 46 10.46 -9.14 -9.05
C MET A 46 11.26 -7.88 -9.41
N PRO A 47 12.46 -8.02 -10.00
CA PRO A 47 13.35 -6.88 -10.27
C PRO A 47 12.84 -5.89 -11.31
N TYR A 48 11.83 -6.24 -12.11
CA TYR A 48 11.27 -5.40 -13.18
C TYR A 48 9.79 -5.07 -12.98
N ILE A 49 9.36 -4.96 -11.72
CA ILE A 49 8.02 -4.52 -11.40
C ILE A 49 7.94 -3.00 -11.37
N VAL A 50 6.98 -2.43 -12.10
CA VAL A 50 6.71 -1.00 -12.10
C VAL A 50 5.33 -0.76 -11.51
N PHE A 51 5.29 -0.05 -10.38
CA PHE A 51 4.06 0.42 -9.76
C PHE A 51 3.65 1.76 -10.39
N LYS A 52 2.48 1.81 -11.02
CA LYS A 52 2.02 2.98 -11.80
C LYS A 52 0.57 3.32 -11.49
N GLY A 53 -0.03 4.19 -12.31
CA GLY A 53 -1.45 4.53 -12.23
C GLY A 53 -1.80 5.48 -11.08
N GLY A 54 -3.10 5.65 -10.84
CA GLY A 54 -3.63 6.61 -9.86
C GLY A 54 -3.17 6.36 -8.43
N THR A 55 -2.91 5.11 -8.09
CA THR A 55 -2.47 4.70 -6.74
C THR A 55 -1.00 5.07 -6.50
N SER A 56 -0.15 5.04 -7.52
CA SER A 56 1.22 5.58 -7.40
C SER A 56 1.22 7.11 -7.20
N LEU A 57 0.29 7.83 -7.87
CA LEU A 57 0.13 9.27 -7.71
C LEU A 57 -0.36 9.67 -6.30
N SER A 58 -1.20 8.85 -5.66
CA SER A 58 -1.66 9.08 -4.29
C SER A 58 -0.62 8.66 -3.25
N LYS A 59 -0.04 7.46 -3.36
CA LYS A 59 0.91 6.91 -2.37
C LYS A 59 2.32 7.48 -2.45
N CYS A 60 2.89 7.57 -3.64
CA CYS A 60 4.29 7.98 -3.81
C CYS A 60 4.41 9.49 -3.97
N HIS A 61 3.56 10.09 -4.81
CA HIS A 61 3.66 11.50 -5.15
C HIS A 61 2.75 12.40 -4.31
N LYS A 62 1.75 11.84 -3.60
CA LYS A 62 0.78 12.58 -2.77
C LYS A 62 0.05 13.69 -3.53
N VAL A 63 -0.07 13.56 -4.87
CA VAL A 63 -0.64 14.58 -5.76
C VAL A 63 -2.17 14.51 -5.76
N ILE A 64 -2.74 13.36 -5.42
CA ILE A 64 -4.19 13.19 -5.25
C ILE A 64 -4.51 12.68 -3.84
N LYS A 65 -5.55 13.26 -3.22
CA LYS A 65 -6.04 12.87 -1.88
C LYS A 65 -7.31 12.01 -2.00
N ARG A 66 -7.20 10.87 -2.68
CA ARG A 66 -8.25 9.85 -2.68
C ARG A 66 -7.65 8.50 -2.35
N PHE A 67 -8.37 7.72 -1.58
CA PHE A 67 -8.09 6.30 -1.50
C PHE A 67 -8.33 5.68 -2.89
N SER A 68 -7.38 4.88 -3.36
CA SER A 68 -7.51 4.19 -4.63
C SER A 68 -7.61 2.71 -4.31
N GLU A 69 -8.76 2.13 -4.66
CA GLU A 69 -9.06 0.72 -4.43
C GLU A 69 -8.22 -0.19 -5.32
N ASP A 70 -7.90 0.27 -6.54
CA ASP A 70 -7.16 -0.48 -7.54
C ASP A 70 -5.64 -0.39 -7.32
N ILE A 71 -4.90 -1.43 -7.69
CA ILE A 71 -3.44 -1.43 -7.73
C ILE A 71 -3.01 -1.73 -9.17
N ASP A 72 -2.48 -0.71 -9.86
CA ASP A 72 -1.98 -0.86 -11.21
C ASP A 72 -0.50 -1.28 -11.20
N ILE A 73 -0.23 -2.51 -11.65
CA ILE A 73 1.11 -3.10 -11.69
C ILE A 73 1.42 -3.47 -13.14
N THR A 74 2.61 -3.13 -13.61
CA THR A 74 3.17 -3.65 -14.86
C THR A 74 4.44 -4.43 -14.59
N ILE A 75 4.57 -5.55 -15.29
CA ILE A 75 5.75 -6.41 -15.27
C ILE A 75 6.28 -6.38 -16.70
N ASP A 76 7.48 -5.86 -16.89
CA ASP A 76 8.12 -5.82 -18.20
C ASP A 76 9.49 -6.49 -18.13
N THR A 77 9.88 -7.29 -19.13
CA THR A 77 11.18 -7.99 -19.14
C THR A 77 12.32 -7.10 -19.65
N LEU A 78 11.97 -5.97 -20.28
CA LEU A 78 12.82 -4.84 -20.59
C LEU A 78 12.10 -3.61 -20.04
N LEU A 79 12.77 -2.61 -19.48
CA LEU A 79 12.09 -1.33 -19.21
C LEU A 79 11.77 -0.67 -20.56
N SER A 80 10.66 -1.03 -21.20
CA SER A 80 10.07 -0.22 -22.24
C SER A 80 9.43 0.98 -21.54
N GLN A 81 9.79 2.18 -21.97
CA GLN A 81 9.46 3.44 -21.30
C GLN A 81 7.97 3.50 -20.91
N GLY A 82 7.71 4.02 -19.70
CA GLY A 82 6.39 4.07 -19.07
C GLY A 82 5.31 4.82 -19.83
#